data_AF-A0A3E0DSF6-F1
#
_entry.id   AF-A0A3E0DSF6-F1
#
_cell.length_a   1.000
_cell.length_b   1.000
_cell.length_c   1.000
_cell.angle_alpha   90.00
_cell.angle_beta   90.00
_cell.angle_gamma   90.00
#
_symmetry.space_group_name_H-M   'P 1'
#
loop_
_entity.id
_entity.type
_entity.pdbx_description
1 polymer ?
#
loop_
_entity_poly.entity_id
_entity_poly.type
_entity_poly.pdbx_seq_one_letter_code
_entity_poly.pdbx_strand_id
1 'polypeptide(L)'
;MKLKLTPTQNLCVGFLESGFEIVQLDEQFYFVKGDKRQKVLPKTLEALVNRGALEFTEQGDYLLSEEFVAHRKEMRSMGKNPTQH
;
A
#
# COMPACT_ATOMS: atom_id res chain seq x y z
N MET A 1 11.07 -9.93 3.93
CA MET A 1 9.66 -9.80 3.50
C MET A 1 8.81 -11.08 3.61
N LYS A 2 7.77 -11.10 4.46
CA LYS A 2 6.55 -11.91 4.16
C LYS A 2 5.84 -11.13 3.04
N LEU A 3 5.29 -11.68 1.95
CA LEU A 3 3.99 -11.20 1.45
C LEU A 3 3.30 -11.99 0.31
N LYS A 4 2.23 -12.70 0.69
CA LYS A 4 0.99 -12.84 -0.11
C LYS A 4 -0.02 -11.81 0.41
N LEU A 5 -0.23 -10.71 -0.31
CA LEU A 5 -1.26 -9.72 0.03
C LEU A 5 -2.65 -10.29 -0.28
N THR A 6 -3.64 -9.96 0.55
CA THR A 6 -5.05 -10.27 0.19
C THR A 6 -5.53 -9.33 -0.93
N PRO A 7 -6.62 -9.64 -1.65
CA PRO A 7 -7.16 -8.73 -2.67
C PRO A 7 -7.42 -7.32 -2.14
N THR A 8 -8.01 -7.21 -0.95
CA THR A 8 -8.27 -5.90 -0.30
C THR A 8 -6.99 -5.13 0.00
N GLN A 9 -5.93 -5.81 0.44
CA GLN A 9 -4.66 -5.15 0.73
C GLN A 9 -3.93 -4.74 -0.55
N ASN A 10 -3.99 -5.55 -1.62
CA ASN A 10 -3.50 -5.14 -2.93
C ASN A 10 -4.23 -3.89 -3.45
N LEU A 11 -5.54 -3.79 -3.21
CA LEU A 11 -6.31 -2.60 -3.55
C LEU A 11 -5.83 -1.37 -2.76
N CYS A 12 -5.61 -1.51 -1.45
CA CYS A 12 -5.05 -0.43 -0.61
C CYS A 12 -3.69 0.05 -1.11
N VAL A 13 -2.79 -0.89 -1.42
CA VAL A 13 -1.49 -0.55 -2.04
C VAL A 13 -1.69 0.15 -3.38
N GLY A 14 -2.63 -0.32 -4.20
CA GLY A 14 -2.93 0.29 -5.50
C GLY A 14 -3.38 1.74 -5.40
N PHE A 15 -4.12 2.12 -4.35
CA PHE A 15 -4.44 3.53 -4.08
C PHE A 15 -3.16 4.36 -3.87
N LEU A 16 -2.26 3.89 -3.01
CA LEU A 16 -1.00 4.58 -2.72
C LEU A 16 -0.10 4.68 -3.96
N GLU A 17 0.05 3.58 -4.71
CA GLU A 17 0.81 3.57 -5.98
C GLU A 17 0.19 4.51 -7.03
N SER A 18 -1.11 4.79 -6.93
CA SER A 18 -1.82 5.73 -7.81
C SER A 18 -1.74 7.19 -7.32
N GLY A 19 -1.03 7.47 -6.23
CA GLY A 19 -0.87 8.81 -5.66
C GLY A 19 -2.01 9.24 -4.75
N PHE A 20 -2.69 8.30 -4.10
CA PHE A 20 -3.49 8.63 -2.92
C PHE A 20 -2.57 8.68 -1.69
N GLU A 21 -2.91 9.55 -0.74
CA GLU A 21 -2.24 9.70 0.53
C GLU A 21 -3.14 9.22 1.67
N ILE A 22 -2.57 8.72 2.76
CA ILE A 22 -3.34 8.34 3.95
C ILE A 22 -3.41 9.55 4.88
N VAL A 23 -4.62 9.95 5.25
CA VAL A 23 -4.86 11.01 6.25
C VAL A 23 -5.72 10.48 7.38
N GLN A 24 -5.49 11.00 8.59
CA GLN A 24 -6.34 10.75 9.75
C GLN A 24 -7.28 11.94 9.96
N LEU A 25 -8.59 11.67 9.99
CA LEU A 25 -9.64 12.66 10.25
C LEU A 25 -10.66 12.04 11.21
N ASP A 26 -10.95 12.72 12.33
CA ASP A 26 -11.92 12.28 13.33
C ASP A 26 -11.75 10.80 13.74
N GLU A 27 -10.50 10.44 14.08
CA GLU A 27 -10.12 9.07 14.49
C GLU A 27 -10.28 7.99 13.39
N GLN A 28 -10.55 8.41 12.15
CA GLN A 28 -10.72 7.52 11.00
C GLN A 28 -9.64 7.78 9.96
N PHE A 29 -9.22 6.71 9.28
CA PHE A 29 -8.23 6.80 8.22
C PHE A 29 -8.90 6.82 6.85
N TYR A 30 -8.32 7.60 5.94
CA TYR A 30 -8.79 7.74 4.58
C TYR A 30 -7.64 7.77 3.59
N PHE A 31 -7.83 7.13 2.44
CA PHE A 31 -7.08 7.43 1.23
C PHE A 31 -7.67 8.66 0.57
N VAL A 32 -6.87 9.69 0.33
CA VAL A 32 -7.30 10.95 -0.30
C VAL A 32 -6.47 11.24 -1.56
N LYS A 33 -7.15 11.68 -2.64
CA LYS A 33 -6.51 12.20 -3.85
C LYS A 33 -7.44 13.23 -4.52
N GLY A 34 -7.10 14.51 -4.40
CA GLY A 34 -8.01 15.59 -4.81
C GLY A 34 -9.34 15.48 -4.05
N ASP A 35 -10.46 15.53 -4.77
CA ASP A 35 -11.81 15.38 -4.17
C ASP A 35 -12.19 13.93 -3.84
N LYS A 36 -11.36 12.95 -4.21
CA LYS A 36 -11.64 11.53 -3.95
C LYS A 36 -11.18 11.15 -2.56
N ARG A 37 -12.09 10.54 -1.79
CA ARG A 37 -11.81 10.01 -0.46
C ARG A 37 -12.35 8.60 -0.29
N GLN A 38 -11.54 7.67 0.20
CA GLN A 38 -11.92 6.29 0.49
C GLN A 38 -11.55 5.93 1.91
N LYS A 39 -12.53 5.55 2.73
CA LYS A 39 -12.28 5.12 4.11
C LYS A 39 -11.48 3.82 4.15
N VAL A 40 -10.53 3.73 5.08
CA VAL A 40 -9.75 2.53 5.39
C VAL A 40 -9.80 2.25 6.89
N LEU A 41 -9.86 0.96 7.25
CA LEU A 41 -9.91 0.56 8.65
C LEU A 41 -8.49 0.55 9.23
N PRO A 42 -8.30 0.99 10.49
CA PRO A 42 -6.99 0.95 11.17
C PRO A 42 -6.33 -0.42 11.07
N LYS A 43 -7.09 -1.50 11.35
CA LYS A 43 -6.63 -2.89 11.24
C LYS A 43 -6.06 -3.25 9.87
N THR A 44 -6.53 -2.61 8.79
CA THR A 44 -6.03 -2.85 7.44
C THR A 44 -4.66 -2.20 7.26
N LEU A 45 -4.46 -0.99 7.80
CA LEU A 45 -3.15 -0.32 7.81
C LEU A 45 -2.15 -1.10 8.66
N GLU A 46 -2.53 -1.50 9.87
CA GLU A 46 -1.71 -2.36 10.74
C GLU A 46 -1.34 -3.68 10.05
N ALA A 47 -2.28 -4.31 9.35
CA ALA A 47 -2.00 -5.54 8.61
C ALA A 47 -1.02 -5.33 7.45
N LEU A 48 -1.02 -4.14 6.82
CA LEU A 48 -0.06 -3.79 5.78
C LEU A 48 1.33 -3.50 6.36
N VAL A 49 1.40 -2.82 7.52
CA VAL A 49 2.66 -2.60 8.26
C VAL A 49 3.27 -3.93 8.71
N ASN A 50 2.49 -4.80 9.34
CA ASN A 50 2.93 -6.12 9.79
C ASN A 50 3.42 -7.04 8.65
N ARG A 51 2.95 -6.75 7.44
CA ARG A 51 3.33 -7.45 6.23
C ARG A 51 4.53 -6.80 5.53
N GLY A 52 5.01 -5.66 6.02
CA GLY A 52 6.11 -4.90 5.43
C GLY A 52 5.74 -4.16 4.15
N ALA A 53 4.44 -3.99 3.86
CA ALA A 53 3.99 -3.18 2.71
C ALA A 53 3.98 -1.68 3.02
N LEU A 54 3.69 -1.33 4.28
CA LEU A 54 3.73 0.04 4.77
C LEU A 54 4.76 0.20 5.88
N GLU A 55 5.23 1.42 6.00
CA GLU A 55 5.95 1.95 7.16
C GLU A 55 5.07 3.00 7.84
N PHE A 56 5.09 3.00 9.17
CA PHE A 56 4.46 4.03 10.00
C PHE A 56 5.56 4.93 10.53
N THR A 57 5.54 6.21 10.15
CA THR A 57 6.59 7.17 10.48
C THR A 57 6.39 7.75 11.88
N GLU A 58 7.46 8.32 12.46
CA GLU A 58 7.38 9.04 13.74
C GLU A 58 6.45 10.27 13.69
N GLN A 59 6.17 10.78 12.48
CA GLN A 59 5.24 11.89 12.24
C GLN A 59 3.77 11.45 12.22
N GLY A 60 3.51 10.14 12.29
CA GLY A 60 2.16 9.57 12.26
C GLY A 60 1.65 9.27 10.85
N ASP A 61 2.53 9.29 9.85
CA ASP A 61 2.17 9.04 8.44
C ASP A 61 2.37 7.58 8.06
N TYR A 62 1.62 7.15 7.04
CA TYR A 62 1.76 5.82 6.45
C TYR A 62 2.32 5.94 5.03
N LEU A 63 3.48 5.34 4.80
CA LEU A 63 4.17 5.35 3.51
C LEU A 63 4.42 3.93 3.01
N LEU A 64 4.54 3.75 1.69
CA LEU A 64 5.01 2.48 1.14
C LEU A 64 6.46 2.25 1.57
N SER A 65 6.75 1.07 2.12
CA SER A 65 8.11 0.75 2.54
C SER A 65 9.04 0.62 1.33
N GLU A 66 10.31 1.01 1.48
CA GLU A 66 11.29 0.89 0.39
C GLU A 66 11.48 -0.57 -0.05
N GLU A 67 11.52 -1.51 0.91
CA GLU A 67 11.59 -2.95 0.64
C GLU A 67 10.41 -3.41 -0.24
N PHE A 68 9.20 -2.93 0.05
CA PHE A 68 8.01 -3.27 -0.72
C PHE A 68 8.03 -2.67 -2.13
N VAL A 69 8.44 -1.41 -2.27
CA VAL A 69 8.54 -0.74 -3.57
C VAL A 69 9.57 -1.45 -4.45
N ALA A 70 10.74 -1.81 -3.89
CA ALA A 70 11.76 -2.58 -4.60
C ALA A 70 11.21 -3.94 -5.07
N HIS A 71 10.58 -4.69 -4.17
CA HIS A 71 9.96 -5.98 -4.48
C HIS A 71 8.89 -5.88 -5.58
N ARG A 72 8.03 -4.86 -5.53
CA ARG A 72 7.00 -4.62 -6.57
C ARG A 72 7.64 -4.27 -7.92
N LYS A 73 8.72 -3.50 -7.92
CA LYS A 73 9.46 -3.15 -9.15
C LYS A 73 10.07 -4.40 -9.79
N GLU A 74 10.65 -5.29 -8.98
CA GLU A 74 11.17 -6.58 -9.45
C GLU A 74 10.06 -7.45 -10.05
N MET A 75 8.94 -7.61 -9.35
CA MET A 75 7.79 -8.39 -9.84
C MET A 75 7.20 -7.83 -11.15
N ARG A 76 7.10 -6.49 -11.27
CA ARG A 76 6.67 -5.83 -12.52
C ARG A 76 7.69 -5.99 -13.65
N SER A 77 8.98 -6.01 -13.34
CA SER A 77 10.03 -6.23 -14.32
C SER A 77 10.08 -7.67 -14.83
N MET A 78 9.82 -8.66 -13.96
CA MET A 78 9.70 -10.07 -14.31
C MET A 78 8.41 -10.37 -15.10
N GLY A 79 7.35 -9.57 -14.92
CA GLY A 79 6.11 -9.66 -15.70
C GLY A 79 6.21 -9.19 -17.16
N LYS A 80 7.39 -8.76 -17.62
CA LYS A 80 7.67 -8.41 -19.02
C LYS A 80 8.24 -9.57 -19.87
N ASN A 81 8.18 -10.81 -19.41
CA ASN A 81 8.30 -11.96 -20.29
C ASN A 81 6.89 -12.55 -20.55
N PRO A 82 6.16 -12.11 -21.59
CA PRO A 82 5.14 -12.98 -22.15
C PRO A 82 5.87 -14.19 -22.73
N THR A 83 5.43 -15.39 -22.35
CA THR A 83 5.75 -16.68 -22.98
C THR A 83 7.21 -17.13 -23.03
N GLN A 84 7.53 -18.17 -22.26
CA GLN A 84 8.29 -19.29 -22.81
C GLN A 84 7.36 -20.52 -22.75
N HIS A 85 6.62 -20.68 -23.84
CA HIS A 85 6.10 -21.96 -24.30
C HIS A 85 7.22 -22.65 -25.10
#